data_AF-A0A7M3Y3A9-F1
#
_entry.id   AF-A0A7M3Y3A9-F1
#
_cell.length_a   1.000
_cell.length_b   1.000
_cell.length_c   1.000
_cell.angle_alpha   90.00
_cell.angle_beta   90.00
_cell.angle_gamma   90.00
#
_symmetry.space_group_name_H-M   'P 1'
#
loop_
_entity.id
_entity.type
_entity.pdbx_description
1 polymer ?
#
loop_
_entity_poly.entity_id
_entity_poly.type
_entity_poly.pdbx_seq_one_letter_code
_entity_poly.pdbx_strand_id
1 'polypeptide(L)'
;MEEGLRMWEGLANGTGLTELLAPVDGLRLAPDQPKGLFDDLQGMDREKVAALLATKRAELGVAQDRVDALVAEREEAIRLSKAMRGALSDTDEMSQEIRAVARGLRTRAAEMDEAKAMRDAEDQRLVLPRSRIEEELKRLYHALTNEVDVFRVPSLEREQHDFSRFFELQSMHKAKAASDAHHQRFIQLLQVQREEVKKIRTMEKDRKQVHQDLLKDEPELKEVRVRSGDVDEYDRRANRISRLLMERRKERKRISREVGRLEAFLKGGQQRGGQRRNGPQRGGSHGGPRRPRVNVKEVRERAQSGGTLSLADLGALLDQGGLPDTGQEEKQSKRHRHKSERHAASKRRNDMNQRRGKRGKGPKSPRE
;
A
#
# COMPACT_ATOMS: atom_id res chain seq x y z
N MET A 1 -47.81 5.58 -29.31
CA MET A 1 -49.07 4.85 -29.03
C MET A 1 -50.13 5.10 -30.09
N GLU A 2 -50.05 6.18 -30.88
CA GLU A 2 -51.05 6.56 -31.88
C GLU A 2 -51.04 5.68 -33.15
N GLU A 3 -49.87 5.19 -33.59
CA GLU A 3 -49.76 4.34 -34.78
C GLU A 3 -50.44 2.96 -34.62
N GLY A 4 -50.41 2.40 -33.40
CA GLY A 4 -51.07 1.13 -33.10
C GLY A 4 -52.60 1.23 -33.12
N LEU A 5 -53.15 2.36 -32.69
CA LEU A 5 -54.59 2.66 -32.75
C LEU A 5 -55.05 2.86 -34.19
N ARG A 6 -54.29 3.61 -34.99
CA ARG A 6 -54.57 3.82 -36.42
C ARG A 6 -54.55 2.53 -37.23
N MET A 7 -53.61 1.63 -36.93
CA MET A 7 -53.54 0.30 -37.55
C MET A 7 -54.75 -0.56 -37.18
N TRP A 8 -55.22 -0.47 -35.94
CA TRP A 8 -56.35 -1.26 -35.46
C TRP A 8 -57.70 -0.77 -36.02
N GLU A 9 -57.92 0.55 -36.08
CA GLU A 9 -59.08 1.15 -36.77
C GLU A 9 -59.07 0.83 -38.28
N GLY A 10 -57.90 0.87 -38.92
CA GLY A 10 -57.76 0.51 -40.33
C GLY A 10 -58.16 -0.93 -40.63
N LEU A 11 -57.76 -1.87 -39.76
CA LEU A 11 -58.14 -3.28 -39.88
C LEU A 11 -59.64 -3.50 -39.60
N ALA A 12 -60.21 -2.78 -38.63
CA ALA A 12 -61.65 -2.83 -38.35
C ALA A 12 -62.52 -2.32 -39.53
N ASN A 13 -62.00 -1.37 -40.30
CA ASN A 13 -62.67 -0.80 -41.47
C ASN A 13 -62.39 -1.54 -42.78
N GLY A 14 -61.68 -2.68 -42.74
CA GLY A 14 -61.43 -3.54 -43.90
C GLY A 14 -60.39 -3.02 -44.90
N THR A 15 -59.56 -2.05 -44.50
CA THR A 15 -58.47 -1.55 -45.37
C THR A 15 -57.34 -2.59 -45.49
N GLY A 16 -56.75 -2.68 -46.69
CA GLY A 16 -55.68 -3.63 -46.97
C GLY A 16 -54.41 -3.31 -46.18
N LEU A 17 -53.73 -4.35 -45.69
CA LEU A 17 -52.46 -4.24 -44.95
C LEU A 17 -51.38 -3.45 -45.72
N THR A 18 -51.43 -3.46 -47.05
CA THR A 18 -50.53 -2.72 -47.93
C THR A 18 -50.73 -1.20 -47.88
N GLU A 19 -51.96 -0.73 -47.66
CA GLU A 19 -52.29 0.70 -47.55
C GLU A 19 -51.97 1.24 -46.15
N LEU A 20 -52.15 0.41 -45.12
CA LEU A 20 -51.80 0.77 -43.73
C LEU A 20 -50.29 0.82 -43.49
N LEU A 21 -49.51 0.10 -44.30
CA LEU A 21 -48.04 0.09 -44.27
C LEU A 21 -47.42 1.01 -45.32
N ALA A 22 -48.23 1.74 -46.10
CA ALA A 22 -47.70 2.74 -47.02
C ALA A 22 -46.98 3.83 -46.19
N PRO A 23 -45.74 4.19 -46.55
CA PRO A 23 -45.02 5.24 -45.84
C PRO A 23 -45.81 6.53 -45.96
N VAL A 24 -46.18 7.12 -44.82
CA VAL A 24 -46.90 8.40 -44.79
C VAL A 24 -46.06 9.44 -45.51
N ASP A 25 -46.58 9.95 -46.63
CA ASP A 25 -45.99 11.02 -47.44
C ASP A 25 -45.80 12.28 -46.60
N GLY A 26 -44.64 12.38 -45.96
CA GLY A 26 -44.31 13.45 -45.01
C GLY A 26 -43.08 13.14 -44.16
N LEU A 27 -42.71 11.87 -44.00
CA LEU A 27 -41.46 11.46 -43.35
C LEU A 27 -40.48 10.84 -44.34
N ARG A 28 -40.15 11.57 -45.41
CA ARG A 28 -38.79 11.43 -45.95
C ARG A 28 -37.88 12.07 -44.90
N LEU A 29 -37.27 11.27 -44.02
CA LEU A 29 -36.05 11.72 -43.37
C LEU A 29 -35.13 12.17 -44.51
N ALA A 30 -34.80 13.47 -44.56
CA ALA A 30 -33.74 13.93 -45.44
C ALA A 30 -32.56 12.96 -45.24
N PRO A 31 -31.89 12.48 -46.30
CA PRO A 31 -30.74 11.62 -46.08
C PRO A 31 -29.80 12.42 -45.19
N ASP A 32 -29.59 11.94 -43.96
CA ASP A 32 -28.58 12.47 -43.05
C ASP A 32 -27.24 12.26 -43.74
N GLN A 33 -26.87 13.19 -44.63
CA GLN A 33 -25.53 13.21 -45.18
C GLN A 33 -24.63 13.37 -43.96
N PRO A 34 -23.71 12.41 -43.70
CA PRO A 34 -22.79 12.59 -42.60
C PRO A 34 -22.03 13.86 -42.92
N LYS A 35 -22.27 14.93 -42.15
CA LYS A 35 -21.52 16.19 -42.27
C LYS A 35 -20.05 15.81 -42.35
N GLY A 36 -19.47 15.99 -43.53
CA GLY A 36 -18.08 15.71 -43.81
C GLY A 36 -17.21 16.48 -42.83
N LEU A 37 -16.02 15.94 -42.55
CA LEU A 37 -15.10 16.46 -41.54
C LEU A 37 -14.76 17.96 -41.73
N PHE A 38 -14.93 18.49 -42.95
CA PHE A 38 -14.63 19.87 -43.34
C PHE A 38 -15.84 20.66 -43.83
N ASP A 39 -17.07 20.12 -43.73
CA ASP A 39 -18.27 20.76 -44.28
C ASP A 39 -18.58 22.10 -43.58
N ASP A 40 -18.15 22.27 -42.33
CA ASP A 40 -18.22 23.51 -41.57
C ASP A 40 -17.25 24.60 -42.07
N LEU A 41 -16.21 24.20 -42.81
CA LEU A 41 -15.15 25.08 -43.32
C LEU A 41 -15.30 25.35 -44.82
N GLN A 42 -16.21 24.66 -45.51
CA GLN A 42 -16.50 24.90 -46.92
C GLN A 42 -17.15 26.29 -47.07
N GLY A 43 -16.47 27.19 -47.79
CA GLY A 43 -16.93 28.57 -48.03
C GLY A 43 -16.36 29.62 -47.08
N MET A 44 -15.52 29.26 -46.10
CA MET A 44 -14.79 30.22 -45.28
C MET A 44 -13.50 30.71 -45.97
N ASP A 45 -13.18 31.99 -45.81
CA ASP A 45 -11.92 32.56 -46.29
C ASP A 45 -10.73 31.89 -45.62
N ARG A 46 -9.66 31.65 -46.38
CA ARG A 46 -8.44 30.99 -45.87
C ARG A 46 -7.80 31.76 -44.70
N GLU A 47 -7.90 33.08 -44.72
CA GLU A 47 -7.41 33.96 -43.63
C GLU A 47 -8.21 33.76 -42.34
N LYS A 48 -9.54 33.60 -42.44
CA LYS A 48 -10.41 33.31 -41.29
C LYS A 48 -10.08 31.93 -40.71
N VAL A 49 -9.83 30.95 -41.56
CA VAL A 49 -9.43 29.60 -41.10
C VAL A 49 -8.03 29.62 -40.47
N ALA A 50 -7.10 30.44 -40.97
CA ALA A 50 -5.78 30.64 -40.37
C ALA A 50 -5.86 31.35 -39.01
N ALA A 51 -6.75 32.34 -38.86
CA ALA A 51 -7.02 32.99 -37.58
C ALA A 51 -7.60 31.99 -36.55
N LEU A 52 -8.58 31.17 -36.96
CA LEU A 52 -9.13 30.09 -36.13
C LEU A 52 -8.09 29.03 -35.75
N LEU A 53 -7.15 28.73 -36.65
CA LEU A 53 -6.03 27.85 -36.32
C LEU A 53 -5.13 28.48 -35.24
N ALA A 54 -4.82 29.77 -35.36
CA ALA A 54 -4.00 30.48 -34.38
C ALA A 54 -4.65 30.49 -32.99
N THR A 55 -5.96 30.75 -32.90
CA THR A 55 -6.69 30.69 -31.63
C THR A 55 -6.70 29.28 -31.05
N LYS A 56 -6.98 28.26 -31.86
CA LYS A 56 -6.98 26.85 -31.41
C LYS A 56 -5.60 26.36 -30.98
N ARG A 57 -4.52 26.84 -31.59
CA ARG A 57 -3.14 26.57 -31.15
C ARG A 57 -2.82 27.24 -29.81
N ALA A 58 -3.27 28.48 -29.60
CA ALA A 58 -3.14 29.14 -28.30
C ALA A 58 -3.94 28.39 -27.21
N GLU A 59 -5.17 27.98 -27.50
CA GLU A 59 -6.00 27.14 -26.62
C GLU A 59 -5.32 25.80 -26.30
N LEU A 60 -4.66 25.17 -27.28
CA LEU A 60 -3.91 23.94 -27.10
C LEU A 60 -2.73 24.14 -26.13
N GLY A 61 -1.98 25.23 -26.28
CA GLY A 61 -0.88 25.60 -25.38
C GLY A 61 -1.36 25.75 -23.94
N VAL A 62 -2.40 26.57 -23.72
CA VAL A 62 -3.00 26.74 -22.38
C VAL A 62 -3.54 25.42 -21.81
N ALA A 63 -4.15 24.58 -22.64
CA ALA A 63 -4.62 23.26 -22.21
C ALA A 63 -3.47 22.30 -21.86
N GLN A 64 -2.31 22.47 -22.47
CA GLN A 64 -1.10 21.71 -22.16
C GLN A 64 -0.47 22.18 -20.85
N ASP A 65 -0.30 23.49 -20.65
CA ASP A 65 0.23 24.06 -19.41
C ASP A 65 -0.61 23.64 -18.19
N ARG A 66 -1.94 23.63 -18.34
CA ARG A 66 -2.86 23.15 -17.30
C ARG A 66 -2.69 21.66 -17.00
N VAL A 67 -2.43 20.83 -18.01
CA VAL A 67 -2.17 19.39 -17.79
C VAL A 67 -0.83 19.21 -17.08
N ASP A 68 0.18 19.97 -17.48
CA ASP A 68 1.54 19.85 -16.93
C ASP A 68 1.57 20.33 -15.46
N ALA A 69 0.85 21.41 -15.12
CA ALA A 69 0.64 21.84 -13.73
C ALA A 69 -0.05 20.76 -12.88
N LEU A 70 -1.13 20.14 -13.38
CA LEU A 70 -1.80 19.05 -12.66
C LEU A 70 -0.94 17.78 -12.55
N VAL A 71 -0.02 17.55 -13.49
CA VAL A 71 0.95 16.45 -13.39
C VAL A 71 1.94 16.75 -12.25
N ALA A 72 2.49 17.97 -12.18
CA ALA A 72 3.39 18.39 -11.11
C ALA A 72 2.72 18.26 -9.72
N GLU A 73 1.52 18.82 -9.55
CA GLU A 73 0.77 18.73 -8.28
C GLU A 73 0.49 17.27 -7.87
N ARG A 74 0.24 16.39 -8.84
CA ARG A 74 0.03 14.96 -8.58
C ARG A 74 1.33 14.29 -8.12
N GLU A 75 2.44 14.62 -8.78
CA GLU A 75 3.75 14.06 -8.45
C GLU A 75 4.22 14.52 -7.08
N GLU A 76 4.02 15.79 -6.74
CA GLU A 76 4.21 16.33 -5.38
C GLU A 76 3.37 15.59 -4.35
N ALA A 77 2.05 15.45 -4.57
CA ALA A 77 1.18 14.74 -3.64
C ALA A 77 1.60 13.27 -3.42
N ILE A 78 2.09 12.59 -4.47
CA ILE A 78 2.60 11.22 -4.37
C ILE A 78 3.96 11.17 -3.68
N ARG A 79 4.84 12.14 -3.93
CA ARG A 79 6.14 12.26 -3.28
C ARG A 79 5.96 12.43 -1.78
N LEU A 80 5.10 13.37 -1.38
CA LEU A 80 4.74 13.62 0.01
C LEU A 80 4.11 12.38 0.66
N SER A 81 3.15 11.72 0.02
CA SER A 81 2.52 10.52 0.60
C SER A 81 3.50 9.35 0.73
N LYS A 82 4.46 9.21 -0.18
CA LYS A 82 5.54 8.21 -0.08
C LYS A 82 6.54 8.53 1.02
N ALA A 83 6.98 9.79 1.13
CA ALA A 83 7.90 10.22 2.18
C ALA A 83 7.27 9.99 3.57
N MET A 84 6.00 10.39 3.74
CA MET A 84 5.25 10.13 4.96
C MET A 84 5.00 8.64 5.22
N ARG A 85 4.88 7.81 4.18
CA ARG A 85 4.75 6.36 4.36
C ARG A 85 6.05 5.71 4.82
N GLY A 86 7.19 6.11 4.25
CA GLY A 86 8.52 5.65 4.69
C GLY A 86 8.78 6.03 6.15
N ALA A 87 8.50 7.29 6.49
CA ALA A 87 8.50 7.78 7.87
C ALA A 87 7.69 6.90 8.84
N LEU A 88 6.47 6.55 8.44
CA LEU A 88 5.57 5.78 9.27
C LEU A 88 6.00 4.33 9.36
N SER A 89 6.54 3.72 8.30
CA SER A 89 7.08 2.36 8.39
C SER A 89 8.26 2.30 9.35
N ASP A 90 9.18 3.25 9.25
CA ASP A 90 10.38 3.29 10.08
C ASP A 90 10.02 3.52 11.56
N THR A 91 8.91 4.24 11.81
CA THR A 91 8.44 4.53 13.17
C THR A 91 7.39 3.57 13.71
N ASP A 92 6.80 2.70 12.88
CA ASP A 92 5.76 1.77 13.33
C ASP A 92 6.35 0.64 14.17
N GLU A 93 7.48 0.06 13.76
CA GLU A 93 8.20 -0.95 14.56
C GLU A 93 8.54 -0.41 15.95
N MET A 94 9.18 0.77 16.01
CA MET A 94 9.47 1.48 17.26
C MET A 94 8.18 1.73 18.07
N SER A 95 7.07 2.10 17.42
CA SER A 95 5.80 2.37 18.09
C SER A 95 5.12 1.10 18.61
N GLN A 96 5.31 -0.04 17.96
CA GLN A 96 4.84 -1.34 18.43
C GLN A 96 5.66 -1.82 19.64
N GLU A 97 6.98 -1.64 19.59
CA GLU A 97 7.88 -1.94 20.71
C GLU A 97 7.58 -1.08 21.93
N ILE A 98 7.45 0.26 21.76
CA ILE A 98 7.03 1.17 22.85
C ILE A 98 5.72 0.70 23.48
N ARG A 99 4.73 0.29 22.66
CA ARG A 99 3.44 -0.22 23.14
C ARG A 99 3.57 -1.58 23.86
N ALA A 100 4.48 -2.44 23.43
CA ALA A 100 4.75 -3.71 24.08
C ALA A 100 5.41 -3.51 25.45
N VAL A 101 6.46 -2.68 25.51
CA VAL A 101 7.16 -2.33 26.76
C VAL A 101 6.20 -1.62 27.71
N ALA A 102 5.38 -0.68 27.24
CA ALA A 102 4.38 0.01 28.07
C ALA A 102 3.33 -0.94 28.66
N ARG A 103 2.95 -2.01 27.94
CA ARG A 103 2.07 -3.06 28.47
C ARG A 103 2.77 -3.87 29.56
N GLY A 104 4.03 -4.26 29.35
CA GLY A 104 4.84 -4.96 30.36
C GLY A 104 5.09 -4.13 31.63
N LEU A 105 5.22 -2.81 31.50
CA LEU A 105 5.34 -1.91 32.66
C LEU A 105 4.11 -1.95 33.57
N ARG A 106 2.90 -2.10 33.00
CA ARG A 106 1.66 -2.19 33.79
C ARG A 106 1.56 -3.49 34.56
N THR A 107 1.89 -4.62 33.93
CA THR A 107 1.86 -5.93 34.61
C THR A 107 2.89 -5.98 35.73
N ARG A 108 4.09 -5.46 35.49
CA ARG A 108 5.13 -5.38 36.55
C ARG A 108 4.78 -4.40 37.66
N ALA A 109 4.08 -3.31 37.36
CA ALA A 109 3.60 -2.41 38.41
C ALA A 109 2.66 -3.16 39.37
N ALA A 110 1.77 -4.02 38.85
CA ALA A 110 0.92 -4.87 39.70
C ALA A 110 1.75 -5.86 40.54
N GLU A 111 2.73 -6.55 39.93
CA GLU A 111 3.65 -7.45 40.66
C GLU A 111 4.45 -6.70 41.76
N MET A 112 4.86 -5.47 41.48
CA MET A 112 5.54 -4.61 42.46
C MET A 112 4.63 -4.22 43.61
N ASP A 113 3.38 -3.87 43.33
CA ASP A 113 2.38 -3.52 44.34
C ASP A 113 2.04 -4.73 45.22
N GLU A 114 1.93 -5.93 44.65
CA GLU A 114 1.76 -7.19 45.38
C GLU A 114 2.96 -7.49 46.29
N ALA A 115 4.19 -7.42 45.75
CA ALA A 115 5.40 -7.65 46.54
C ALA A 115 5.53 -6.63 47.68
N LYS A 116 5.14 -5.38 47.42
CA LYS A 116 5.12 -4.31 48.43
C LYS A 116 4.05 -4.56 49.49
N ALA A 117 2.84 -4.97 49.10
CA ALA A 117 1.76 -5.29 50.03
C ALA A 117 2.12 -6.44 50.97
N MET A 118 2.75 -7.51 50.45
CA MET A 118 3.20 -8.65 51.25
C MET A 118 4.29 -8.23 52.26
N ARG A 119 5.27 -7.44 51.82
CA ARG A 119 6.30 -6.87 52.68
C ARG A 119 5.69 -5.97 53.78
N ASP A 120 4.81 -5.05 53.39
CA ASP A 120 4.21 -4.09 54.31
C ASP A 120 3.28 -4.79 55.32
N ALA A 121 2.60 -5.88 54.93
CA ALA A 121 1.77 -6.69 55.83
C ALA A 121 2.61 -7.43 56.90
N GLU A 122 3.79 -7.91 56.54
CA GLU A 122 4.72 -8.55 57.49
C GLU A 122 5.42 -7.52 58.38
N ASP A 123 5.81 -6.38 57.82
CA ASP A 123 6.47 -5.29 58.55
C ASP A 123 5.51 -4.59 59.54
N GLN A 124 4.21 -4.53 59.24
CA GLN A 124 3.21 -4.06 60.21
C GLN A 124 3.08 -4.98 61.43
N ARG A 125 3.30 -6.29 61.25
CA ARG A 125 3.25 -7.27 62.35
C ARG A 125 4.54 -7.27 63.16
N LEU A 126 5.68 -6.97 62.53
CA LEU A 126 7.01 -7.14 63.12
C LEU A 126 7.76 -5.81 63.14
N VAL A 127 7.86 -5.20 64.33
CA VAL A 127 8.58 -3.93 64.51
C VAL A 127 10.10 -4.11 64.46
N LEU A 128 10.62 -5.28 64.84
CA LEU A 128 12.06 -5.51 64.94
C LEU A 128 12.71 -5.80 63.57
N PRO A 129 13.83 -5.14 63.24
CA PRO A 129 14.65 -5.51 62.08
C PRO A 129 15.23 -6.92 62.22
N ARG A 130 15.49 -7.58 61.08
CA ARG A 130 16.08 -8.92 61.05
C ARG A 130 17.39 -9.02 61.83
N SER A 131 18.30 -8.06 61.64
CA SER A 131 19.58 -8.02 62.34
C SER A 131 19.41 -8.05 63.86
N ARG A 132 18.44 -7.30 64.38
CA ARG A 132 18.17 -7.24 65.81
C ARG A 132 17.58 -8.54 66.35
N ILE A 133 16.71 -9.19 65.58
CA ILE A 133 16.18 -10.52 65.93
C ILE A 133 17.32 -11.54 66.00
N GLU A 134 18.26 -11.52 65.06
CA GLU A 134 19.42 -12.42 65.05
C GLU A 134 20.37 -12.17 66.24
N GLU A 135 20.57 -10.92 66.65
CA GLU A 135 21.34 -10.58 67.85
C GLU A 135 20.68 -11.13 69.13
N GLU A 136 19.38 -10.89 69.30
CA GLU A 136 18.63 -11.35 70.48
C GLU A 136 18.51 -12.89 70.51
N LEU A 137 18.38 -13.54 69.35
CA LEU A 137 18.43 -15.00 69.23
C LEU A 137 19.76 -15.55 69.70
N LYS A 138 20.90 -14.98 69.26
CA LYS A 138 22.23 -15.39 69.70
C LYS A 138 22.39 -15.18 71.20
N ARG A 139 21.95 -14.04 71.73
CA ARG A 139 22.02 -13.72 73.16
C ARG A 139 21.25 -14.73 74.02
N LEU A 140 20.00 -15.03 73.65
CA LEU A 140 19.18 -16.00 74.38
C LEU A 140 19.70 -17.43 74.22
N TYR A 141 20.15 -17.80 73.02
CA TYR A 141 20.77 -19.10 72.78
C TYR A 141 21.95 -19.31 73.73
N HIS A 142 22.89 -18.36 73.80
CA HIS A 142 24.00 -18.44 74.76
C HIS A 142 23.51 -18.48 76.21
N ALA A 143 22.52 -17.67 76.58
CA ALA A 143 21.99 -17.69 77.95
C ALA A 143 21.39 -19.05 78.34
N LEU A 144 20.75 -19.75 77.39
CA LEU A 144 20.10 -21.05 77.62
C LEU A 144 21.06 -22.25 77.49
N THR A 145 22.11 -22.15 76.68
CA THR A 145 23.04 -23.27 76.40
C THR A 145 24.36 -23.19 77.14
N ASN A 146 24.68 -22.06 77.79
CA ASN A 146 25.91 -21.94 78.56
C ASN A 146 25.86 -22.82 79.81
N GLU A 147 27.04 -23.28 80.26
CA GLU A 147 27.16 -24.02 81.51
C GLU A 147 26.63 -23.19 82.69
N VAL A 148 25.61 -23.71 83.37
CA VAL A 148 24.97 -23.03 84.48
C VAL A 148 25.80 -23.24 85.73
N ASP A 149 26.30 -22.16 86.32
CA ASP A 149 26.96 -22.18 87.62
C ASP A 149 25.94 -22.61 88.70
N VAL A 150 26.31 -23.57 89.55
CA VAL A 150 25.46 -24.17 90.59
C VAL A 150 24.82 -23.13 91.52
N PHE A 151 25.47 -21.97 91.67
CA PHE A 151 24.99 -20.86 92.50
C PHE A 151 24.16 -19.80 91.74
N ARG A 152 24.02 -19.92 90.42
CA ARG A 152 23.26 -18.97 89.57
C ARG A 152 22.28 -19.69 88.64
N VAL A 153 21.65 -20.75 89.13
CA VAL A 153 20.60 -21.45 88.41
C VAL A 153 19.39 -20.52 88.24
N PRO A 154 18.92 -20.26 87.01
CA PRO A 154 17.70 -19.50 86.80
C PRO A 154 16.49 -20.27 87.36
N SER A 155 15.47 -19.54 87.81
CA SER A 155 14.21 -20.16 88.18
C SER A 155 13.53 -20.80 86.96
N LEU A 156 12.79 -21.89 87.17
CA LEU A 156 12.04 -22.56 86.10
C LEU A 156 11.14 -21.59 85.31
N GLU A 157 10.48 -20.65 85.98
CA GLU A 157 9.63 -19.63 85.34
C GLU A 157 10.44 -18.74 84.38
N ARG A 158 11.70 -18.45 84.73
CA ARG A 158 12.57 -17.60 83.92
C ARG A 158 13.07 -18.36 82.69
N GLU A 159 13.44 -19.62 82.86
CA GLU A 159 13.77 -20.49 81.72
C GLU A 159 12.57 -20.66 80.79
N GLN A 160 11.37 -20.92 81.33
CA GLN A 160 10.14 -21.00 80.52
C GLN A 160 9.89 -19.72 79.73
N HIS A 161 10.08 -18.56 80.36
CA HIS A 161 9.97 -17.27 79.67
C HIS A 161 11.02 -17.10 78.57
N ASP A 162 12.29 -17.43 78.86
CA ASP A 162 13.39 -17.30 77.90
C ASP A 162 13.22 -18.27 76.71
N PHE A 163 12.73 -19.49 76.93
CA PHE A 163 12.37 -20.44 75.88
C PHE A 163 11.17 -19.95 75.06
N SER A 164 10.11 -19.43 75.70
CA SER A 164 8.96 -18.84 75.00
C SER A 164 9.42 -17.73 74.06
N ARG A 165 10.21 -16.79 74.60
CA ARG A 165 10.77 -15.66 73.85
C ARG A 165 11.68 -16.13 72.71
N PHE A 166 12.46 -17.19 72.91
CA PHE A 166 13.31 -17.76 71.87
C PHE A 166 12.50 -18.32 70.70
N PHE A 167 11.43 -19.08 70.97
CA PHE A 167 10.55 -19.60 69.92
C PHE A 167 9.78 -18.48 69.20
N GLU A 168 9.35 -17.45 69.94
CA GLU A 168 8.78 -16.24 69.36
C GLU A 168 9.76 -15.59 68.37
N LEU A 169 11.01 -15.34 68.79
CA LEU A 169 12.03 -14.76 67.93
C LEU A 169 12.37 -15.63 66.72
N GLN A 170 12.36 -16.96 66.85
CA GLN A 170 12.51 -17.86 65.70
C GLN A 170 11.35 -17.71 64.69
N SER A 171 10.12 -17.57 65.19
CA SER A 171 8.96 -17.33 64.32
C SER A 171 9.04 -15.97 63.62
N MET A 172 9.47 -14.93 64.36
CA MET A 172 9.69 -13.58 63.81
C MET A 172 10.80 -13.57 62.76
N HIS A 173 11.90 -14.31 62.97
CA HIS A 173 13.01 -14.41 62.02
C HIS A 173 12.56 -14.98 60.69
N LYS A 174 11.79 -16.08 60.71
CA LYS A 174 11.23 -16.71 59.49
C LYS A 174 10.33 -15.75 58.72
N ALA A 175 9.43 -15.07 59.42
CA ALA A 175 8.54 -14.09 58.79
C ALA A 175 9.33 -12.89 58.25
N LYS A 176 10.32 -12.38 58.97
CA LYS A 176 11.14 -11.26 58.49
C LYS A 176 12.02 -11.64 57.29
N ALA A 177 12.50 -12.87 57.23
CA ALA A 177 13.21 -13.38 56.07
C ALA A 177 12.33 -13.45 54.81
N ALA A 178 11.03 -13.75 54.95
CA ALA A 178 10.07 -13.68 53.84
C ALA A 178 9.89 -12.22 53.37
N SER A 179 9.75 -11.26 54.30
CA SER A 179 9.62 -9.83 54.00
C SER A 179 10.83 -9.31 53.24
N ASP A 180 12.04 -9.68 53.69
CA ASP A 180 13.29 -9.33 53.00
C ASP A 180 13.32 -9.89 51.56
N ALA A 181 12.84 -11.12 51.35
CA ALA A 181 12.76 -11.72 50.03
C ALA A 181 11.77 -10.96 49.11
N HIS A 182 10.62 -10.53 49.64
CA HIS A 182 9.68 -9.67 48.92
C HIS A 182 10.30 -8.29 48.60
N HIS A 183 11.06 -7.72 49.54
CA HIS A 183 11.77 -6.46 49.32
C HIS A 183 12.84 -6.58 48.23
N GLN A 184 13.63 -7.65 48.23
CA GLN A 184 14.63 -7.93 47.19
C GLN A 184 13.97 -8.08 45.81
N ARG A 185 12.86 -8.82 45.72
CA ARG A 185 12.08 -8.94 44.49
C ARG A 185 11.59 -7.58 43.99
N PHE A 186 11.07 -6.74 44.89
CA PHE A 186 10.65 -5.38 44.55
C PHE A 186 11.81 -4.54 44.00
N ILE A 187 13.01 -4.63 44.60
CA ILE A 187 14.21 -3.91 44.10
C ILE A 187 14.59 -4.40 42.69
N GLN A 188 14.57 -5.71 42.45
CA GLN A 188 14.88 -6.28 41.14
C GLN A 188 13.88 -5.79 40.07
N LEU A 189 12.58 -5.83 40.37
CA LEU A 189 11.54 -5.32 39.48
C LEU A 189 11.72 -3.82 39.20
N LEU A 190 12.08 -3.03 40.21
CA LEU A 190 12.36 -1.60 40.06
C LEU A 190 13.55 -1.32 39.14
N GLN A 191 14.62 -2.12 39.22
CA GLN A 191 15.78 -1.99 38.33
C GLN A 191 15.39 -2.25 36.87
N VAL A 192 14.69 -3.35 36.62
CA VAL A 192 14.19 -3.71 35.28
C VAL A 192 13.25 -2.63 34.74
N GLN A 193 12.34 -2.12 35.58
CA GLN A 193 11.42 -1.05 35.20
C GLN A 193 12.17 0.23 34.77
N ARG A 194 13.24 0.60 35.50
CA ARG A 194 14.07 1.76 35.14
C ARG A 194 14.77 1.56 33.80
N GLU A 195 15.28 0.37 33.52
CA GLU A 195 15.92 0.06 32.23
C GLU A 195 14.94 0.14 31.07
N GLU A 196 13.73 -0.35 31.25
CA GLU A 196 12.71 -0.29 30.21
C GLU A 196 12.20 1.13 29.96
N VAL A 197 12.03 1.94 31.00
CA VAL A 197 11.71 3.35 30.83
C VAL A 197 12.85 4.07 30.08
N LYS A 198 14.12 3.70 30.32
CA LYS A 198 15.24 4.22 29.52
C LYS A 198 15.14 3.78 28.05
N LYS A 199 14.80 2.51 27.77
CA LYS A 199 14.57 2.00 26.40
C LYS A 199 13.44 2.75 25.69
N ILE A 200 12.33 3.02 26.37
CA ILE A 200 11.24 3.85 25.81
C ILE A 200 11.76 5.25 25.46
N ARG A 201 12.51 5.88 26.36
CA ARG A 201 13.07 7.22 26.13
C ARG A 201 14.04 7.27 24.95
N THR A 202 14.83 6.22 24.71
CA THR A 202 15.72 6.17 23.53
C THR A 202 14.90 6.00 22.25
N MET A 203 13.97 5.03 22.21
CA MET A 203 13.10 4.83 21.05
C MET A 203 12.26 6.09 20.71
N GLU A 204 11.80 6.82 21.73
CA GLU A 204 11.09 8.09 21.49
C GLU A 204 11.98 9.18 20.92
N LYS A 205 13.27 9.22 21.27
CA LYS A 205 14.24 10.14 20.66
C LYS A 205 14.50 9.75 19.22
N ASP A 206 14.70 8.47 18.95
CA ASP A 206 14.95 7.96 17.59
C ASP A 206 13.75 8.25 16.68
N ARG A 207 12.52 8.04 17.19
CA ARG A 207 11.29 8.42 16.49
C ARG A 207 11.20 9.92 16.17
N LYS A 208 11.63 10.77 17.10
CA LYS A 208 11.68 12.23 16.87
C LYS A 208 12.75 12.58 15.84
N GLN A 209 13.88 11.89 15.84
CA GLN A 209 14.96 12.10 14.88
C GLN A 209 14.50 11.77 13.46
N VAL A 210 13.86 10.60 13.26
CA VAL A 210 13.24 10.23 11.97
C VAL A 210 12.25 11.30 11.52
N HIS A 211 11.42 11.81 12.43
CA HIS A 211 10.50 12.91 12.10
C HIS A 211 11.21 14.20 11.68
N GLN A 212 12.30 14.57 12.35
CA GLN A 212 13.11 15.74 12.00
C GLN A 212 13.83 15.58 10.67
N ASP A 213 14.34 14.39 10.36
CA ASP A 213 15.04 14.14 9.11
C ASP A 213 14.08 14.24 7.91
N LEU A 214 12.85 13.76 8.04
CA LEU A 214 11.81 13.97 7.02
C LEU A 214 11.45 15.44 6.82
N LEU A 215 11.44 16.23 7.89
CA LEU A 215 11.19 17.67 7.81
C LEU A 215 12.33 18.43 7.13
N LYS A 216 13.56 17.90 7.15
CA LYS A 216 14.68 18.43 6.37
C LYS A 216 14.54 18.09 4.90
N ASP A 217 14.14 16.86 4.58
CA ASP A 217 13.99 16.39 3.20
C ASP A 217 12.78 17.03 2.51
N GLU A 218 11.70 17.28 3.24
CA GLU A 218 10.44 17.83 2.73
C GLU A 218 9.93 18.99 3.64
N PRO A 219 10.36 20.24 3.39
CA PRO A 219 9.97 21.38 4.21
C PRO A 219 8.47 21.70 4.12
N GLU A 220 7.80 21.26 3.05
CA GLU A 220 6.36 21.41 2.85
C GLU A 220 5.52 20.62 3.87
N LEU A 221 6.12 19.64 4.56
CA LEU A 221 5.46 18.85 5.60
C LEU A 221 5.50 19.51 6.98
N LYS A 222 6.13 20.68 7.15
CA LYS A 222 6.30 21.34 8.47
C LYS A 222 5.00 21.66 9.19
N GLU A 223 3.94 21.92 8.44
CA GLU A 223 2.62 22.25 9.01
C GLU A 223 1.74 21.01 9.21
N VAL A 224 2.09 19.89 8.58
CA VAL A 224 1.29 18.67 8.60
C VAL A 224 1.87 17.68 9.59
N ARG A 225 1.08 17.30 10.59
CA ARG A 225 1.48 16.21 11.48
C ARG A 225 1.59 14.94 10.65
N VAL A 226 2.70 14.22 10.75
CA VAL A 226 2.85 12.94 10.06
C VAL A 226 2.06 11.89 10.84
N ARG A 227 0.79 11.70 10.48
CA ARG A 227 -0.04 10.59 10.97
C ARG A 227 -0.52 9.76 9.78
N SER A 228 -0.92 8.53 10.06
CA SER A 228 -1.49 7.65 9.03
C SER A 228 -2.72 8.25 8.32
N GLY A 229 -3.52 9.06 9.02
CA GLY A 229 -4.69 9.72 8.42
C GLY A 229 -4.32 10.79 7.39
N ASP A 230 -3.22 11.50 7.61
CA ASP A 230 -2.77 12.57 6.72
C ASP A 230 -2.20 11.99 5.41
N VAL A 231 -1.57 10.80 5.46
CA VAL A 231 -1.14 10.05 4.25
C VAL A 231 -2.33 9.73 3.34
N ASP A 232 -3.45 9.30 3.92
CA ASP A 232 -4.66 8.99 3.17
C ASP A 232 -5.24 10.24 2.47
N GLU A 233 -5.07 11.43 3.05
CA GLU A 233 -5.53 12.68 2.44
C GLU A 233 -4.73 13.04 1.19
N TYR A 234 -3.41 12.89 1.22
CA TYR A 234 -2.55 13.07 0.05
C TYR A 234 -2.82 12.02 -1.03
N ASP A 235 -3.04 10.75 -0.64
CA ASP A 235 -3.40 9.69 -1.58
C ASP A 235 -4.78 9.96 -2.22
N ARG A 236 -5.76 10.44 -1.44
CA ARG A 236 -7.06 10.90 -1.97
C ARG A 236 -6.88 12.11 -2.90
N ARG A 237 -6.02 13.07 -2.55
CA ARG A 237 -5.70 14.24 -3.39
C ARG A 237 -5.09 13.80 -4.73
N ALA A 238 -4.07 12.94 -4.71
CA ALA A 238 -3.45 12.39 -5.92
C ALA A 238 -4.45 11.63 -6.80
N ASN A 239 -5.37 10.88 -6.18
CA ASN A 239 -6.46 10.20 -6.89
C ASN A 239 -7.49 11.16 -7.49
N ARG A 240 -7.85 12.25 -6.79
CA ARG A 240 -8.73 13.30 -7.34
C ARG A 240 -8.08 13.98 -8.54
N ILE A 241 -6.80 14.37 -8.42
CA ILE A 241 -6.04 14.97 -9.52
C ILE A 241 -5.96 14.00 -10.70
N SER A 242 -5.73 12.71 -10.46
CA SER A 242 -5.70 11.70 -11.53
C SER A 242 -7.00 11.65 -12.35
N ARG A 243 -8.16 11.82 -11.72
CA ARG A 243 -9.45 11.89 -12.43
C ARG A 243 -9.58 13.16 -13.26
N LEU A 244 -9.28 14.32 -12.66
CA LEU A 244 -9.27 15.61 -13.36
C LEU A 244 -8.34 15.59 -14.58
N LEU A 245 -7.17 14.98 -14.42
CA LEU A 245 -6.16 14.86 -15.46
C LEU A 245 -6.66 14.00 -16.65
N MET A 246 -7.48 12.97 -16.41
CA MET A 246 -8.14 12.22 -17.48
C MET A 246 -9.10 13.10 -18.30
N GLU A 247 -9.87 13.97 -17.64
CA GLU A 247 -10.80 14.89 -18.29
C GLU A 247 -10.04 15.94 -19.10
N ARG A 248 -9.03 16.60 -18.51
CA ARG A 248 -8.18 17.59 -19.19
C ARG A 248 -7.41 17.00 -20.37
N ARG A 249 -6.91 15.76 -20.26
CA ARG A 249 -6.29 15.06 -21.41
C ARG A 249 -7.28 14.77 -22.53
N LYS A 250 -8.57 14.55 -22.24
CA LYS A 250 -9.61 14.41 -23.27
C LYS A 250 -9.89 15.74 -23.95
N GLU A 251 -10.00 16.83 -23.19
CA GLU A 251 -10.15 18.21 -23.71
C GLU A 251 -8.98 18.57 -24.64
N ARG A 252 -7.74 18.39 -24.18
CA ARG A 252 -6.54 18.62 -24.98
C ARG A 252 -6.54 17.81 -26.28
N LYS A 253 -6.94 16.53 -26.22
CA LYS A 253 -7.06 15.68 -27.42
C LYS A 253 -8.13 16.17 -28.39
N ARG A 254 -9.23 16.74 -27.92
CA ARG A 254 -10.26 17.35 -28.78
C ARG A 254 -9.71 18.58 -29.50
N ILE A 255 -9.08 19.51 -28.76
CA ILE A 255 -8.45 20.70 -29.34
C ILE A 255 -7.34 20.32 -30.33
N SER A 256 -6.51 19.33 -30.00
CA SER A 256 -5.45 18.83 -30.90
C SER A 256 -6.00 18.24 -32.21
N ARG A 257 -7.15 17.55 -32.16
CA ARG A 257 -7.83 17.06 -33.37
C ARG A 257 -8.38 18.21 -34.21
N GLU A 258 -8.95 19.23 -33.58
CA GLU A 258 -9.44 20.43 -34.26
C GLU A 258 -8.29 21.21 -34.93
N VAL A 259 -7.16 21.38 -34.24
CA VAL A 259 -5.94 21.97 -34.81
C VAL A 259 -5.48 21.15 -36.02
N GLY A 260 -5.31 19.83 -35.88
CA GLY A 260 -4.91 18.97 -36.99
C GLY A 260 -5.90 18.96 -38.16
N ARG A 261 -7.20 19.10 -37.87
CA ARG A 261 -8.26 19.25 -38.89
C ARG A 261 -8.11 20.58 -39.64
N LEU A 262 -7.95 21.70 -38.94
CA LEU A 262 -7.76 23.03 -39.56
C LEU A 262 -6.46 23.09 -40.37
N GLU A 263 -5.38 22.49 -39.87
CA GLU A 263 -4.10 22.35 -40.60
C GLU A 263 -4.28 21.50 -41.86
N ALA A 264 -4.99 20.37 -41.76
CA ALA A 264 -5.28 19.51 -42.90
C ALA A 264 -6.16 20.22 -43.94
N PHE A 265 -7.10 21.07 -43.53
CA PHE A 265 -7.91 21.88 -44.44
C PHE A 265 -7.05 22.93 -45.17
N LEU A 266 -6.21 23.66 -44.44
CA LEU A 266 -5.31 24.65 -45.04
C LEU A 266 -4.25 24.01 -45.96
N LYS A 267 -3.76 22.82 -45.62
CA LYS A 267 -2.83 22.03 -46.45
C LYS A 267 -3.51 21.33 -47.62
N GLY A 268 -4.74 20.86 -47.43
CA GLY A 268 -5.56 20.13 -48.40
C GLY A 268 -6.26 21.02 -49.42
N GLY A 269 -6.29 22.35 -49.21
CA GLY A 269 -6.79 23.35 -50.16
C GLY A 269 -6.02 23.44 -51.49
N GLN A 270 -5.03 22.56 -51.73
CA GLN A 270 -4.31 22.42 -53.00
C GLN A 270 -4.65 21.13 -53.79
N GLN A 271 -5.58 20.29 -53.32
CA GLN A 271 -6.08 19.15 -54.09
C GLN A 271 -7.55 19.33 -54.45
N ARG A 272 -7.78 20.11 -55.52
CA ARG A 272 -8.89 19.82 -56.44
C ARG A 272 -8.70 18.37 -56.93
N GLY A 273 -9.76 17.56 -56.82
CA GLY A 273 -9.97 16.26 -57.48
C GLY A 273 -8.71 15.48 -57.86
N GLY A 274 -8.22 14.61 -56.97
CA GLY A 274 -7.13 13.69 -57.27
C GLY A 274 -7.36 12.35 -56.61
N GLN A 275 -7.41 11.29 -57.43
CA GLN A 275 -7.57 9.87 -57.10
C GLN A 275 -7.41 9.48 -55.62
N ARG A 276 -8.42 8.77 -55.10
CA ARG A 276 -8.23 7.79 -54.02
C ARG A 276 -7.12 6.83 -54.44
N ARG A 277 -5.88 7.03 -53.96
CA ARG A 277 -4.85 6.01 -54.04
C ARG A 277 -5.26 4.88 -53.10
N ASN A 278 -5.93 3.87 -53.68
CA ASN A 278 -5.98 2.52 -53.14
C ASN A 278 -4.53 1.99 -53.07
N GLY A 279 -3.81 2.35 -52.02
CA GLY A 279 -2.60 1.64 -51.63
C GLY A 279 -3.02 0.28 -51.05
N PRO A 280 -2.32 -0.82 -51.37
CA PRO A 280 -2.71 -2.13 -50.90
C PRO A 280 -2.65 -2.14 -49.38
N GLN A 281 -3.76 -2.60 -48.80
CA GLN A 281 -4.03 -2.79 -47.39
C GLN A 281 -2.89 -3.61 -46.76
N ARG A 282 -1.90 -2.92 -46.16
CA ARG A 282 -0.90 -3.56 -45.31
C ARG A 282 -1.62 -4.04 -44.06
N GLY A 283 -1.97 -5.32 -44.08
CA GLY A 283 -2.43 -6.06 -42.91
C GLY A 283 -1.49 -5.83 -41.74
N GLY A 284 -2.09 -5.59 -40.58
CA GLY A 284 -1.38 -5.31 -39.34
C GLY A 284 -0.41 -6.43 -39.00
N SER A 285 0.88 -6.09 -38.95
CA SER A 285 1.87 -6.89 -38.24
C SER A 285 2.61 -5.94 -37.31
N HIS A 286 2.27 -6.07 -36.03
CA HIS A 286 3.01 -5.53 -34.91
C HIS A 286 4.42 -6.15 -34.93
N GLY A 287 5.45 -5.34 -35.16
CA GLY A 287 6.85 -5.81 -35.15
C GLY A 287 7.73 -4.87 -35.94
N GLY A 288 8.65 -4.20 -35.25
CA GLY A 288 9.62 -3.27 -35.82
C GLY A 288 10.51 -3.87 -36.94
N PRO A 289 11.45 -3.08 -37.48
CA PRO A 289 12.25 -3.49 -38.63
C PRO A 289 12.91 -4.84 -38.38
N ARG A 290 12.56 -5.84 -39.20
CA ARG A 290 13.16 -7.17 -39.15
C ARG A 290 14.64 -7.01 -39.48
N ARG A 291 15.51 -7.28 -38.50
CA ARG A 291 16.95 -7.42 -38.73
C ARG A 291 17.19 -8.50 -39.80
N PRO A 292 18.21 -8.36 -40.65
CA PRO A 292 18.58 -9.39 -41.63
C PRO A 292 18.75 -10.73 -40.92
N ARG A 293 18.08 -11.78 -41.39
CA ARG A 293 18.26 -13.12 -40.83
C ARG A 293 19.59 -13.66 -41.34
N VAL A 294 20.58 -13.68 -40.47
CA VAL A 294 21.88 -14.31 -40.75
C VAL A 294 21.73 -15.83 -40.67
N ASN A 295 22.30 -16.56 -41.63
CA ASN A 295 22.30 -18.02 -41.66
C ASN A 295 23.28 -18.58 -40.62
N VAL A 296 22.74 -19.08 -39.51
CA VAL A 296 23.53 -19.50 -38.34
C VAL A 296 24.43 -20.71 -38.63
N LYS A 297 24.11 -21.54 -39.62
CA LYS A 297 24.97 -22.66 -40.06
C LYS A 297 26.28 -22.17 -40.68
N GLU A 298 26.20 -21.20 -41.59
CA GLU A 298 27.36 -20.60 -42.26
C GLU A 298 28.24 -19.83 -41.26
N VAL A 299 27.60 -19.14 -40.31
CA VAL A 299 28.28 -18.46 -39.21
C VAL A 299 29.00 -19.45 -38.29
N ARG A 300 28.41 -20.62 -38.02
CA ARG A 300 29.03 -21.68 -37.21
C ARG A 300 30.21 -22.32 -37.92
N GLU A 301 30.12 -22.56 -39.22
CA GLU A 301 31.23 -23.06 -40.03
C GLU A 301 32.37 -22.04 -40.10
N ARG A 302 32.07 -20.74 -40.30
CA ARG A 302 33.07 -19.66 -40.24
C ARG A 302 33.72 -19.53 -38.87
N ALA A 303 32.95 -19.69 -37.80
CA ALA A 303 33.46 -19.65 -36.44
C ALA A 303 34.37 -20.86 -36.12
N GLN A 304 34.03 -22.05 -36.63
CA GLN A 304 34.84 -23.26 -36.48
C GLN A 304 36.11 -23.23 -37.34
N SER A 305 36.06 -22.57 -38.51
CA SER A 305 37.24 -22.38 -39.37
C SER A 305 38.13 -21.21 -38.97
N GLY A 306 37.81 -20.49 -37.88
CA GLY A 306 38.61 -19.37 -37.35
C GLY A 306 38.46 -18.05 -38.12
N GLY A 307 37.40 -17.90 -38.93
CA GLY A 307 37.10 -16.66 -39.65
C GLY A 307 36.60 -15.53 -38.75
N THR A 308 36.65 -14.29 -39.24
CA THR A 308 36.17 -13.11 -38.50
C THR A 308 34.64 -13.06 -38.47
N LEU A 309 34.05 -12.78 -37.30
CA LEU A 309 32.60 -12.73 -37.08
C LEU A 309 32.11 -11.29 -36.85
N SER A 310 30.98 -10.91 -37.45
CA SER A 310 30.35 -9.61 -37.18
C SER A 310 29.52 -9.64 -35.89
N LEU A 311 29.23 -8.46 -35.32
CA LEU A 311 28.38 -8.35 -34.11
C LEU A 311 26.97 -8.90 -34.30
N ALA A 312 26.44 -8.88 -35.53
CA ALA A 312 25.17 -9.49 -35.87
C ALA A 312 25.26 -11.03 -35.85
N ASP A 313 26.40 -11.58 -36.28
CA ASP A 313 26.67 -13.02 -36.33
C ASP A 313 26.88 -13.59 -34.92
N LEU A 314 27.60 -12.84 -34.07
CA LEU A 314 27.74 -13.15 -32.63
C LEU A 314 26.39 -13.15 -31.91
N GLY A 315 25.56 -12.14 -32.17
CA GLY A 315 24.20 -12.09 -31.61
C GLY A 315 23.35 -13.29 -32.06
N ALA A 316 23.45 -13.69 -33.33
CA ALA A 316 22.72 -14.84 -33.85
C ALA A 316 23.20 -16.18 -33.27
N LEU A 317 24.51 -16.34 -33.00
CA LEU A 317 25.05 -17.51 -32.31
C LEU A 317 24.62 -17.57 -30.84
N LEU A 318 24.61 -16.42 -30.14
CA LEU A 318 24.19 -16.33 -28.75
C LEU A 318 22.69 -16.65 -28.57
N ASP A 319 21.84 -16.12 -29.45
CA ASP A 319 20.40 -16.39 -29.43
C ASP A 319 20.06 -17.88 -29.70
N GLN A 320 20.97 -18.62 -30.34
CA GLN A 320 20.77 -20.03 -30.73
C GLN A 320 21.59 -21.04 -29.93
N GLY A 321 22.41 -20.60 -28.95
CA GLY A 321 23.06 -21.49 -27.99
C GLY A 321 24.54 -21.79 -28.20
N GLY A 322 25.28 -20.93 -28.91
CA GLY A 322 26.74 -20.97 -28.97
C GLY A 322 27.36 -22.06 -29.87
N LEU A 323 28.68 -22.14 -29.85
CA LEU A 323 29.46 -23.18 -30.56
C LEU A 323 29.41 -24.50 -29.77
N PRO A 324 29.34 -25.66 -30.44
CA PRO A 324 29.41 -26.95 -29.77
C PRO A 324 30.81 -27.12 -29.17
N ASP A 325 30.87 -27.53 -27.91
CA ASP A 325 32.13 -27.94 -27.29
C ASP A 325 32.65 -29.17 -28.04
N THR A 326 33.93 -29.19 -28.40
CA THR A 326 34.54 -30.28 -29.17
C THR A 326 34.66 -31.51 -28.28
N GLY A 327 33.59 -32.30 -28.24
CA GLY A 327 33.54 -33.58 -27.55
C GLY A 327 32.25 -33.79 -26.76
N GLN A 328 31.14 -34.12 -27.44
CA GLN A 328 30.20 -35.19 -27.08
C GLN A 328 28.90 -35.13 -27.90
N GLU A 329 28.26 -36.29 -27.98
CA GLU A 329 27.23 -36.75 -28.92
C GLU A 329 25.91 -35.97 -28.92
N GLU A 330 25.21 -36.08 -30.04
CA GLU A 330 23.86 -35.57 -30.27
C GLU A 330 22.87 -36.03 -29.20
N LYS A 331 22.49 -35.13 -28.29
CA LYS A 331 21.23 -35.23 -27.55
C LYS A 331 20.29 -34.12 -28.00
N GLN A 332 19.24 -34.53 -28.71
CA GLN A 332 18.09 -33.69 -29.01
C GLN A 332 17.43 -33.20 -27.70
N SER A 333 17.84 -32.03 -27.22
CA SER A 333 17.16 -31.37 -26.11
C SER A 333 15.89 -30.67 -26.65
N LYS A 334 14.74 -31.19 -26.24
CA LYS A 334 13.44 -30.54 -26.47
C LYS A 334 13.48 -29.14 -25.84
N ARG A 335 13.28 -28.11 -26.67
CA ARG A 335 13.14 -26.70 -26.25
C ARG A 335 12.08 -26.56 -25.16
N HIS A 336 12.49 -26.29 -23.93
CA HIS A 336 11.62 -25.63 -22.95
C HIS A 336 11.54 -24.14 -23.33
N ARG A 337 10.44 -23.78 -24.02
CA ARG A 337 10.02 -22.38 -24.10
C ARG A 337 9.59 -21.96 -22.69
N HIS A 338 10.38 -21.13 -22.01
CA HIS A 338 9.87 -20.34 -20.90
C HIS A 338 8.79 -19.41 -21.45
N LYS A 339 7.52 -19.84 -21.36
CA LYS A 339 6.38 -18.93 -21.43
C LYS A 339 6.48 -18.02 -20.21
N SER A 340 6.77 -16.75 -20.43
CA SER A 340 6.61 -15.74 -19.41
C SER A 340 5.16 -15.74 -18.93
N GLU A 341 4.95 -15.91 -17.62
CA GLU A 341 3.64 -15.95 -16.96
C GLU A 341 2.89 -14.60 -16.97
N ARG A 342 3.26 -13.63 -17.83
CA ARG A 342 2.59 -12.32 -17.91
C ARG A 342 1.38 -12.28 -18.84
N HIS A 343 1.07 -13.34 -19.59
CA HIS A 343 -0.09 -13.36 -20.50
C HIS A 343 -1.25 -14.28 -20.09
N ALA A 344 -1.17 -14.94 -18.92
CA ALA A 344 -2.30 -15.71 -18.36
C ALA A 344 -3.27 -14.86 -17.52
N ALA A 345 -2.89 -13.65 -17.11
CA ALA A 345 -3.70 -12.80 -16.24
C ALA A 345 -4.77 -11.94 -16.97
N SER A 346 -4.77 -11.87 -18.31
CA SER A 346 -5.68 -10.98 -19.06
C SER A 346 -6.87 -11.66 -19.75
N LYS A 347 -6.96 -13.00 -19.70
CA LYS A 347 -8.06 -13.76 -20.34
C LYS A 347 -9.15 -14.27 -19.38
N ARG A 348 -9.11 -13.93 -18.09
CA ARG A 348 -10.14 -14.29 -17.09
C ARG A 348 -11.06 -13.13 -16.67
N ARG A 349 -11.40 -12.23 -17.60
CA ARG A 349 -12.31 -11.09 -17.32
C ARG A 349 -13.57 -11.04 -18.19
N ASN A 350 -13.96 -12.14 -18.84
CA ASN A 350 -15.20 -12.19 -19.63
C ASN A 350 -16.20 -13.28 -19.19
N ASP A 351 -16.03 -13.88 -18.01
CA ASP A 351 -17.11 -14.64 -17.36
C ASP A 351 -17.67 -13.85 -16.16
N MET A 352 -18.30 -12.72 -16.48
CA MET A 352 -19.29 -12.10 -15.59
C MET A 352 -20.61 -12.83 -15.83
N ASN A 353 -20.73 -14.02 -15.24
CA ASN A 353 -22.04 -14.55 -14.91
C ASN A 353 -22.71 -13.52 -14.00
N GLN A 354 -23.65 -12.76 -14.56
CA GLN A 354 -24.55 -11.87 -13.83
C GLN A 354 -25.35 -12.74 -12.85
N ARG A 355 -24.82 -12.94 -11.64
CA ARG A 355 -25.59 -13.43 -10.51
C ARG A 355 -26.63 -12.36 -10.18
N ARG A 356 -27.80 -12.51 -10.80
CA ARG A 356 -29.04 -11.84 -10.41
C ARG A 356 -29.19 -12.02 -8.90
N GLY A 357 -29.10 -10.92 -8.16
CA GLY A 357 -29.20 -10.95 -6.70
C GLY A 357 -30.45 -11.70 -6.25
N LYS A 358 -30.31 -12.52 -5.21
CA LYS A 358 -31.45 -13.07 -4.48
C LYS A 358 -32.33 -11.89 -4.07
N ARG A 359 -33.59 -11.88 -4.54
CA ARG A 359 -34.64 -10.95 -4.10
C ARG A 359 -34.66 -10.94 -2.57
N GLY A 360 -34.26 -9.82 -1.97
CA GLY A 360 -34.48 -9.57 -0.55
C GLY A 360 -35.98 -9.55 -0.29
N LYS A 361 -36.41 -10.30 0.72
CA LYS A 361 -37.76 -10.15 1.27
C LYS A 361 -37.88 -8.73 1.82
N GLY A 362 -38.83 -7.95 1.30
CA GLY A 362 -39.16 -6.63 1.82
C GLY A 362 -39.64 -6.68 3.28
N PRO A 363 -39.72 -5.53 3.96
CA PRO A 363 -40.07 -5.45 5.37
C PRO A 363 -41.49 -5.97 5.58
N LYS A 364 -41.66 -6.87 6.56
CA LYS A 364 -42.98 -7.26 7.05
C LYS A 364 -43.59 -6.06 7.77
N SER A 365 -44.80 -5.70 7.39
CA SER A 365 -45.63 -4.76 8.16
C SER A 365 -45.88 -5.33 9.58
N PRO A 366 -46.08 -4.46 10.59
CA PRO A 366 -46.52 -4.89 11.90
C PRO A 366 -47.94 -5.47 11.78
N ARG A 367 -48.18 -6.62 12.42
CA ARG A 367 -49.55 -7.10 12.66
C ARG A 367 -49.97 -6.60 14.04
N GLU A 368 -51.18 -6.03 14.06
CA GLU A 368 -52.05 -5.88 15.23
C GLU A 368 -52.45 -7.23 15.82
#